data_AF-A0A0N1PE64-F1
#
_entry.id   AF-A0A0N1PE64-F1
#
_cell.length_a   1.000
_cell.length_b   1.000
_cell.length_c   1.000
_cell.angle_alpha   90.00
_cell.angle_beta   90.00
_cell.angle_gamma   90.00
#
_symmetry.space_group_name_H-M   'P 1'
#
loop_
_entity.id
_entity.type
_entity.pdbx_description
1 polymer ?
#
loop_
_entity_poly.entity_id
_entity_poly.type
_entity_poly.pdbx_seq_one_letter_code
_entity_poly.pdbx_strand_id
1 'polypeptide(L)'
;MGCITSSQKDVNGAHSGDVKARPGDVKTRFASINLEVLGDHKDKAMAELIFVYDQSANIYLIKTPPLHPAPPKEEHPQENEGEEAKEEHPQEEVEEEPVHEVRWVIFNDSKSDAKFETTFFHADQLRSAGDENSLELVHKANGTTVASMDVPAGATVPFVEGFIKGFMYKCTVFDPKTNAFEIAVSTR
;
A
#
# COMPACT_ATOMS: atom_id res chain seq x y z
N MET A 1 -2.89 -14.51 -17.30
CA MET A 1 -3.44 -13.22 -16.83
C MET A 1 -3.75 -13.37 -15.36
N GLY A 2 -2.93 -12.79 -14.48
CA GLY A 2 -3.14 -12.85 -13.02
C GLY A 2 -3.34 -11.45 -12.47
N CYS A 3 -4.59 -11.08 -12.19
CA CYS A 3 -4.95 -9.88 -11.43
C CYS A 3 -5.37 -10.34 -10.04
N ILE A 4 -4.85 -9.68 -9.00
CA ILE A 4 -5.04 -10.10 -7.60
C ILE A 4 -5.75 -9.01 -6.82
N THR A 5 -6.94 -9.33 -6.29
CA THR A 5 -7.77 -8.52 -5.39
C THR A 5 -7.61 -8.98 -3.93
N SER A 6 -7.33 -8.09 -2.98
CA SER A 6 -7.29 -8.46 -1.55
C SER A 6 -8.63 -8.15 -0.86
N SER A 7 -9.11 -9.05 0.00
CA SER A 7 -10.26 -8.84 0.90
C SER A 7 -9.79 -8.73 2.35
N GLN A 8 -10.58 -7.99 3.14
CA GLN A 8 -10.31 -7.28 4.40
C GLN A 8 -9.72 -8.05 5.61
N LYS A 9 -9.24 -9.30 5.49
CA LYS A 9 -8.99 -10.19 6.66
C LYS A 9 -7.56 -10.36 7.13
N ASP A 10 -6.60 -9.65 6.58
CA ASP A 10 -5.19 -9.90 6.86
C ASP A 10 -4.55 -8.84 7.74
N VAL A 11 -5.07 -8.61 8.95
CA VAL A 11 -4.39 -7.78 9.97
C VAL A 11 -4.58 -8.37 11.36
N ASN A 12 -3.63 -9.19 11.83
CA ASN A 12 -3.41 -9.40 13.27
C ASN A 12 -1.91 -9.57 13.55
N GLY A 13 -1.43 -8.86 14.58
CA GLY A 13 -0.04 -8.41 14.70
C GLY A 13 0.87 -9.18 15.66
N ALA A 14 2.10 -8.66 15.81
CA ALA A 14 3.05 -8.96 16.89
C ALA A 14 4.09 -7.82 17.03
N HIS A 15 4.51 -7.45 18.25
CA HIS A 15 5.40 -6.31 18.55
C HIS A 15 6.87 -6.65 18.84
N SER A 16 7.72 -5.62 18.68
CA SER A 16 9.17 -5.51 18.96
C SER A 16 10.17 -5.88 17.85
N GLY A 17 11.06 -4.92 17.54
CA GLY A 17 12.39 -5.01 16.93
C GLY A 17 12.46 -5.44 15.47
N ASP A 18 13.02 -4.59 14.61
CA ASP A 18 13.23 -4.78 13.16
C ASP A 18 11.95 -4.87 12.31
N VAL A 19 12.04 -4.43 11.05
CA VAL A 19 10.94 -4.49 10.07
C VAL A 19 10.37 -5.90 10.05
N LYS A 20 9.12 -6.04 10.52
CA LYS A 20 8.51 -7.36 10.71
C LYS A 20 8.01 -7.89 9.38
N ALA A 21 8.76 -8.83 8.80
CA ALA A 21 8.27 -9.66 7.71
C ALA A 21 7.19 -10.62 8.21
N ARG A 22 6.12 -10.79 7.44
CA ARG A 22 5.18 -11.91 7.64
C ARG A 22 5.88 -13.24 7.34
N PRO A 23 5.54 -14.32 8.07
CA PRO A 23 6.28 -15.58 8.02
C PRO A 23 5.93 -16.37 6.76
N GLY A 24 6.56 -15.98 5.66
CA GLY A 24 6.64 -16.72 4.40
C GLY A 24 8.08 -16.60 3.89
N ASP A 25 9.02 -17.19 4.63
CA ASP A 25 10.40 -17.47 4.25
C ASP A 25 11.13 -16.43 3.36
N VAL A 26 11.44 -15.25 3.92
CA VAL A 26 12.47 -14.40 3.30
C VAL A 26 13.35 -13.75 4.36
N LYS A 27 14.41 -14.46 4.78
CA LYS A 27 15.54 -13.92 5.57
C LYS A 27 16.39 -12.90 4.77
N THR A 28 15.87 -12.35 3.68
CA THR A 28 16.63 -11.56 2.70
C THR A 28 16.59 -10.09 3.08
N ARG A 29 17.69 -9.65 3.69
CA ARG A 29 18.34 -8.35 3.54
C ARG A 29 17.45 -7.09 3.57
N PHE A 30 16.69 -6.91 4.65
CA PHE A 30 16.19 -5.57 5.03
C PHE A 30 17.30 -4.53 5.28
N ALA A 31 18.56 -4.94 5.37
CA ALA A 31 19.72 -4.05 5.49
C ALA A 31 19.86 -3.02 4.34
N SER A 32 19.20 -3.26 3.20
CA SER A 32 19.22 -2.37 2.04
C SER A 32 18.02 -1.40 1.98
N ILE A 33 17.07 -1.48 2.93
CA ILE A 33 16.00 -0.49 3.02
C ILE A 33 16.60 0.85 3.42
N ASN A 34 16.29 1.89 2.64
CA ASN A 34 16.62 3.25 3.05
C ASN A 34 15.67 3.70 4.18
N LEU A 35 16.17 3.68 5.42
CA LEU A 35 15.40 4.06 6.60
C LEU A 35 15.01 5.54 6.62
N GLU A 36 15.73 6.41 5.90
CA GLU A 36 15.38 7.82 5.79
C GLU A 36 14.06 8.01 5.05
N VAL A 37 13.77 7.15 4.06
CA VAL A 37 12.49 7.15 3.33
C VAL A 37 11.33 6.76 4.25
N LEU A 38 11.58 5.90 5.24
CA LEU A 38 10.58 5.49 6.24
C LEU A 38 10.35 6.56 7.32
N GLY A 39 11.30 7.48 7.51
CA GLY A 39 11.25 8.57 8.49
C GLY A 39 11.10 8.09 9.93
N ASP A 40 10.37 8.85 10.73
CA ASP A 40 10.12 8.59 12.16
C ASP A 40 9.29 7.33 12.42
N HIS A 41 8.78 6.70 11.36
CA HIS A 41 7.91 5.54 11.44
C HIS A 41 8.60 4.23 11.08
N LYS A 42 9.92 4.25 10.88
CA LYS A 42 10.73 3.06 10.56
C LYS A 42 10.51 1.90 11.55
N ASP A 43 10.35 2.18 12.84
CA ASP A 43 10.17 1.16 13.87
C ASP A 43 8.76 0.52 13.86
N LYS A 44 7.82 1.13 13.14
CA LYS A 44 6.45 0.65 12.93
C LYS A 44 6.24 0.05 11.54
N ALA A 45 7.28 -0.01 10.72
CA ALA A 45 7.20 -0.48 9.36
C ALA A 45 6.94 -1.99 9.30
N MET A 46 5.98 -2.39 8.48
CA MET A 46 5.69 -3.80 8.18
C MET A 46 5.95 -4.07 6.71
N ALA A 47 6.76 -5.09 6.41
CA ALA A 47 7.07 -5.47 5.04
C ALA A 47 6.30 -6.73 4.63
N GLU A 48 5.75 -6.69 3.42
CA GLU A 48 5.02 -7.77 2.77
C GLU A 48 5.67 -8.05 1.42
N LEU A 49 6.11 -9.28 1.18
CA LEU A 49 6.57 -9.69 -0.15
C LEU A 49 5.34 -9.79 -1.05
N ILE A 50 5.30 -8.98 -2.11
CA ILE A 50 4.15 -8.91 -3.02
C ILE A 50 4.42 -9.56 -4.38
N PHE A 51 5.69 -9.65 -4.78
CA PHE A 51 6.10 -10.24 -6.05
C PHE A 51 7.42 -11.00 -5.94
N VAL A 52 7.47 -12.15 -6.61
CA VAL A 52 8.70 -12.91 -6.88
C VAL A 52 8.78 -13.20 -8.38
N TYR A 53 9.93 -12.90 -8.99
CA TYR A 53 10.23 -13.24 -10.38
C TYR A 53 11.61 -13.89 -10.52
N ASP A 54 11.65 -15.07 -11.14
CA ASP A 54 12.84 -15.88 -11.45
C ASP A 54 13.92 -15.90 -10.36
N GLN A 55 13.52 -15.97 -9.07
CA GLN A 55 14.40 -15.93 -7.88
C GLN A 55 15.27 -14.67 -7.73
N SER A 56 15.13 -13.71 -8.64
CA SER A 56 16.03 -12.57 -8.80
C SER A 56 15.35 -11.23 -8.57
N ALA A 57 14.01 -11.18 -8.64
CA ALA A 57 13.26 -10.01 -8.23
C ALA A 57 12.24 -10.27 -7.13
N ASN A 58 12.52 -9.68 -5.97
CA ASN A 58 11.63 -9.63 -4.84
C ASN A 58 11.21 -8.18 -4.66
N ILE A 59 9.90 -7.90 -4.81
CA ILE A 59 9.35 -6.58 -4.54
C ILE A 59 8.56 -6.68 -3.24
N TYR A 60 8.85 -5.76 -2.33
CA TYR A 60 8.18 -5.65 -1.04
C TYR A 60 7.34 -4.40 -0.98
N LEU A 61 6.15 -4.55 -0.43
CA LEU A 61 5.32 -3.46 0.05
C LEU A 61 5.60 -3.23 1.53
N ILE A 62 6.05 -2.03 1.87
CA ILE A 62 6.28 -1.61 3.24
C ILE A 62 5.15 -0.65 3.65
N LYS A 63 4.45 -1.01 4.72
CA LYS A 63 3.36 -0.23 5.30
C LYS A 63 3.86 0.52 6.53
N THR A 64 3.63 1.83 6.59
CA THR A 64 3.91 2.68 7.76
C THR A 64 2.69 3.55 8.07
N PRO A 65 2.61 4.15 9.27
CA PRO A 65 1.77 5.33 9.48
C PRO A 65 2.03 6.44 8.43
N PRO A 66 1.01 7.27 8.14
CA PRO A 66 1.12 8.38 7.20
C PRO A 66 2.05 9.47 7.73
N LEU A 67 2.73 10.18 6.82
CA LEU A 67 3.58 11.31 7.21
C LEU A 67 2.77 12.61 7.30
N HIS A 68 1.81 12.80 6.40
CA HIS A 68 0.98 14.00 6.42
C HIS A 68 -0.25 13.77 7.31
N PRO A 69 -0.72 14.83 7.99
CA PRO A 69 -1.98 14.76 8.72
C PRO A 69 -3.12 14.42 7.76
N ALA A 70 -4.12 13.71 8.29
CA ALA A 70 -5.35 13.45 7.56
C ALA A 70 -5.93 14.79 7.08
N PRO A 71 -6.41 14.87 5.83
CA PRO A 71 -7.13 16.06 5.40
C PRO A 71 -8.34 16.26 6.34
N PRO A 72 -8.71 17.51 6.65
CA PRO A 72 -9.89 17.77 7.47
C PRO A 72 -11.08 17.09 6.81
N LYS A 73 -11.77 16.21 7.56
CA LYS A 73 -13.05 15.65 7.13
C LYS A 73 -14.00 16.84 6.95
N GLU A 74 -14.47 17.07 5.73
CA GLU A 74 -15.63 17.95 5.55
C GLU A 74 -16.77 17.34 6.37
N GLU A 75 -17.18 18.04 7.42
CA GLU A 75 -18.39 17.73 8.17
C GLU A 75 -19.54 17.80 7.17
N HIS A 76 -20.03 16.65 6.71
CA HIS A 76 -21.34 16.60 6.09
C HIS A 76 -22.33 17.17 7.12
N PRO A 77 -23.10 18.22 6.78
CA PRO A 77 -24.19 18.65 7.64
C PRO A 77 -25.15 17.47 7.79
N GLN A 78 -25.31 16.97 9.01
CA GLN A 78 -26.43 16.11 9.35
C GLN A 78 -27.71 16.93 9.18
N GLU A 79 -28.29 16.92 7.98
CA GLU A 79 -29.73 17.12 7.84
C GLU A 79 -30.43 15.80 8.15
N ASN A 80 -31.08 15.74 9.31
CA ASN A 80 -32.44 15.22 9.43
C ASN A 80 -32.99 15.54 10.82
N GLU A 81 -33.78 16.62 10.88
CA GLU A 81 -34.87 16.75 11.85
C GLU A 81 -35.95 15.72 11.51
N GLY A 82 -36.45 15.01 12.53
CA GLY A 82 -37.66 14.18 12.42
C GLY A 82 -37.76 13.09 13.48
N GLU A 83 -38.29 13.44 14.65
CA GLU A 83 -38.78 12.49 15.67
C GLU A 83 -39.91 11.60 15.12
N GLU A 84 -39.84 10.29 15.32
CA GLU A 84 -40.86 9.50 16.04
C GLU A 84 -40.38 8.07 16.34
N ALA A 85 -40.73 7.57 17.52
CA ALA A 85 -40.14 6.42 18.22
C ALA A 85 -40.58 5.03 17.71
N LYS A 86 -39.67 4.03 17.78
CA LYS A 86 -39.93 2.68 18.34
C LYS A 86 -38.71 1.74 18.37
N GLU A 87 -38.64 1.02 19.48
CA GLU A 87 -37.96 -0.26 19.78
C GLU A 87 -36.43 -0.28 19.93
N GLU A 88 -36.02 -0.30 21.21
CA GLU A 88 -34.72 -0.75 21.70
C GLU A 88 -34.40 -2.18 21.21
N HIS A 89 -33.57 -2.27 20.19
CA HIS A 89 -32.56 -3.31 20.13
C HIS A 89 -31.22 -2.62 20.36
N PRO A 90 -30.39 -3.03 21.34
CA PRO A 90 -29.00 -2.61 21.34
C PRO A 90 -28.37 -3.30 20.14
N GLN A 91 -28.41 -2.63 18.98
CA GLN A 91 -27.38 -2.86 17.98
C GLN A 91 -26.09 -2.55 18.71
N GLU A 92 -25.27 -3.57 18.95
CA GLU A 92 -23.86 -3.35 19.18
C GLU A 92 -23.44 -2.39 18.07
N GLU A 93 -23.15 -1.14 18.45
CA GLU A 93 -22.35 -0.25 17.64
C GLU A 93 -21.10 -1.05 17.37
N VAL A 94 -21.05 -1.70 16.20
CA VAL A 94 -19.79 -2.07 15.59
C VAL A 94 -19.17 -0.71 15.35
N GLU A 95 -18.41 -0.22 16.34
CA GLU A 95 -17.45 0.84 16.14
C GLU A 95 -16.67 0.40 14.90
N GLU A 96 -16.98 1.00 13.74
CA GLU A 96 -16.14 0.87 12.57
C GLU A 96 -14.79 1.36 13.06
N GLU A 97 -13.86 0.42 13.26
CA GLU A 97 -12.48 0.74 13.62
C GLU A 97 -12.05 1.91 12.74
N PRO A 98 -11.52 3.00 13.32
CA PRO A 98 -11.13 4.16 12.52
C PRO A 98 -10.14 3.65 11.49
N VAL A 99 -10.58 3.58 10.23
CA VAL A 99 -9.77 3.04 9.15
C VAL A 99 -8.59 3.98 8.99
N HIS A 100 -7.48 3.58 9.59
CA HIS A 100 -6.29 4.40 9.70
C HIS A 100 -5.71 4.57 8.30
N GLU A 101 -5.48 5.82 7.90
CA GLU A 101 -4.64 6.13 6.76
C GLU A 101 -3.33 5.33 6.87
N VAL A 102 -2.85 4.83 5.75
CA VAL A 102 -1.63 4.05 5.67
C VAL A 102 -0.74 4.66 4.59
N ARG A 103 0.56 4.63 4.84
CA ARG A 103 1.59 4.97 3.86
C ARG A 103 2.23 3.72 3.31
N TRP A 104 2.34 3.67 2.00
CA TRP A 104 2.95 2.60 1.25
C TRP A 104 4.29 3.07 0.69
N VAL A 105 5.31 2.26 0.91
CA VAL A 105 6.67 2.42 0.40
C VAL A 105 7.01 1.13 -0.33
N ILE A 106 7.62 1.23 -1.50
CA ILE A 106 8.03 0.06 -2.29
C ILE A 106 9.52 -0.15 -2.13
N PHE A 107 9.92 -1.38 -1.84
CA PHE A 107 11.32 -1.79 -1.84
C PHE A 107 11.55 -2.84 -2.93
N ASN A 108 12.46 -2.53 -3.85
CA ASN A 108 12.89 -3.44 -4.89
C ASN A 108 14.22 -4.08 -4.48
N ASP A 109 14.18 -5.29 -3.90
CA ASP A 109 15.37 -6.07 -3.54
C ASP A 109 15.96 -6.83 -4.75
N SER A 110 15.43 -6.58 -5.95
CA SER A 110 15.91 -7.23 -7.16
C SER A 110 17.19 -6.59 -7.69
N LYS A 111 17.77 -7.28 -8.68
CA LYS A 111 18.86 -6.76 -9.50
C LYS A 111 18.38 -6.01 -10.76
N SER A 112 17.07 -5.91 -10.97
CA SER A 112 16.48 -5.32 -12.16
C SER A 112 15.56 -4.15 -11.81
N ASP A 113 15.43 -3.20 -12.70
CA ASP A 113 14.44 -2.15 -12.54
C ASP A 113 13.04 -2.74 -12.73
N ALA A 114 12.09 -2.24 -11.94
CA ALA A 114 10.71 -2.69 -11.95
C ALA A 114 9.79 -1.48 -12.12
N LYS A 115 8.73 -1.63 -12.90
CA LYS A 115 7.61 -0.70 -12.93
C LYS A 115 6.48 -1.26 -12.08
N PHE A 116 6.05 -0.48 -11.11
CA PHE A 116 4.99 -0.82 -10.18
C PHE A 116 3.77 0.05 -10.46
N GLU A 117 2.62 -0.58 -10.72
CA GLU A 117 1.36 0.14 -10.96
C GLU A 117 0.27 -0.45 -10.08
N THR A 118 -0.48 0.41 -9.40
CA THR A 118 -1.60 0.05 -8.55
C THR A 118 -2.84 0.84 -8.93
N THR A 119 -3.96 0.14 -9.09
CA THR A 119 -5.29 0.73 -9.14
C THR A 119 -5.92 0.61 -7.76
N PHE A 120 -6.26 1.75 -7.17
CA PHE A 120 -6.97 1.86 -5.90
C PHE A 120 -8.45 2.15 -6.15
N PHE A 121 -9.33 1.51 -5.37
CA PHE A 121 -10.77 1.69 -5.42
C PHE A 121 -11.23 2.52 -4.21
N HIS A 122 -12.10 3.50 -4.43
CA HIS A 122 -12.59 4.42 -3.40
C HIS A 122 -11.44 5.17 -2.70
N ALA A 123 -10.55 5.76 -3.50
CA ALA A 123 -9.27 6.32 -3.07
C ALA A 123 -9.05 7.74 -3.60
N ASP A 124 -10.12 8.54 -3.59
CA ASP A 124 -10.17 9.94 -3.99
C ASP A 124 -9.28 10.86 -3.13
N GLN A 125 -8.98 10.46 -1.90
CA GLN A 125 -8.10 11.19 -0.98
C GLN A 125 -6.65 10.69 -0.98
N LEU A 126 -6.30 9.74 -1.86
CA LEU A 126 -4.95 9.20 -1.95
C LEU A 126 -3.98 10.26 -2.47
N ARG A 127 -2.78 10.33 -1.90
CA ARG A 127 -1.76 11.31 -2.29
C ARG A 127 -0.37 10.66 -2.43
N SER A 128 0.54 11.37 -3.09
CA SER A 128 1.95 10.99 -3.14
C SER A 128 2.55 11.01 -1.73
N ALA A 129 3.31 9.97 -1.38
CA ALA A 129 4.03 9.87 -0.11
C ALA A 129 5.45 10.45 -0.16
N GLY A 130 5.86 10.99 -1.31
CA GLY A 130 7.17 11.58 -1.58
C GLY A 130 7.08 12.68 -2.63
N ASP A 131 8.18 12.93 -3.36
CA ASP A 131 8.20 13.93 -4.42
C ASP A 131 7.16 13.60 -5.51
N GLU A 132 6.28 14.57 -5.80
CA GLU A 132 5.19 14.45 -6.78
C GLU A 132 5.70 14.13 -8.19
N ASN A 133 6.97 14.46 -8.50
CA ASN A 133 7.55 14.20 -9.82
C ASN A 133 7.90 12.72 -10.07
N SER A 134 8.01 11.92 -9.02
CA SER A 134 8.44 10.51 -9.12
C SER A 134 7.28 9.52 -9.23
N LEU A 135 6.06 9.99 -8.98
CA LEU A 135 4.84 9.18 -8.97
C LEU A 135 3.82 9.74 -9.95
N GLU A 136 3.40 8.93 -10.92
CA GLU A 136 2.24 9.26 -11.73
C GLU A 136 0.97 8.85 -10.97
N LEU A 137 0.19 9.82 -10.50
CA LEU A 137 -1.06 9.60 -9.77
C LEU A 137 -2.25 10.21 -10.55
N VAL A 138 -3.16 9.35 -11.01
CA VAL A 138 -4.30 9.74 -11.86
C VAL A 138 -5.60 9.39 -11.17
N HIS A 139 -6.31 10.41 -10.70
CA HIS A 139 -7.66 10.29 -10.16
C HIS A 139 -8.69 10.22 -11.28
N LYS A 140 -9.59 9.25 -11.21
CA LYS A 140 -10.67 9.07 -12.18
C LYS A 140 -12.01 9.44 -11.55
N ALA A 141 -12.92 9.95 -12.39
CA ALA A 141 -14.26 10.37 -11.96
C ALA A 141 -15.13 9.26 -11.34
N ASN A 142 -14.77 7.98 -11.55
CA ASN A 142 -15.46 6.82 -10.97
C ASN A 142 -14.96 6.47 -9.55
N GLY A 143 -14.17 7.34 -8.90
CA GLY A 143 -13.63 7.10 -7.56
C GLY A 143 -12.46 6.12 -7.52
N THR A 144 -11.86 5.80 -8.68
CA THR A 144 -10.62 5.00 -8.75
C THR A 144 -9.41 5.89 -8.94
N THR A 145 -8.28 5.48 -8.37
CA THR A 145 -7.01 6.20 -8.49
C THR A 145 -5.96 5.23 -9.00
N VAL A 146 -5.27 5.59 -10.09
CA VAL A 146 -4.18 4.78 -10.64
C VAL A 146 -2.87 5.46 -10.27
N ALA A 147 -1.98 4.70 -9.62
CA ALA A 147 -0.66 5.13 -9.23
C ALA A 147 0.39 4.28 -9.96
N SER A 148 1.38 4.89 -10.60
CA SER A 148 2.42 4.21 -11.35
C SER A 148 3.78 4.83 -11.06
N MET A 149 4.79 4.00 -10.81
CA MET A 149 6.17 4.45 -10.63
C MET A 149 7.19 3.43 -11.15
N ASP A 150 8.36 3.93 -11.53
CA ASP A 150 9.54 3.10 -11.73
C ASP A 150 10.29 2.97 -10.40
N VAL A 151 10.73 1.76 -10.10
CA VAL A 151 11.42 1.37 -8.87
C VAL A 151 12.77 0.76 -9.26
N PRO A 152 13.87 1.53 -9.17
CA PRO A 152 15.19 1.02 -9.53
C PRO A 152 15.62 -0.17 -8.68
N ALA A 153 16.49 -1.01 -9.22
CA ALA A 153 17.10 -2.12 -8.49
C ALA A 153 17.76 -1.65 -7.18
N GLY A 154 17.44 -2.31 -6.06
CA GLY A 154 17.94 -1.98 -4.72
C GLY A 154 17.34 -0.72 -4.09
N ALA A 155 16.39 -0.03 -4.75
CA ALA A 155 15.83 1.22 -4.24
C ALA A 155 14.65 1.00 -3.28
N THR A 156 14.57 1.90 -2.30
CA THR A 156 13.38 2.10 -1.45
C THR A 156 12.74 3.42 -1.84
N VAL A 157 11.49 3.40 -2.28
CA VAL A 157 10.82 4.58 -2.83
C VAL A 157 9.46 4.82 -2.16
N PRO A 158 9.15 6.07 -1.79
CA PRO A 158 7.82 6.40 -1.29
C PRO A 158 6.81 6.28 -2.44
N PHE A 159 5.66 5.68 -2.16
CA PHE A 159 4.62 5.49 -3.16
C PHE A 159 3.42 6.37 -2.83
N VAL A 160 2.45 5.86 -2.09
CA VAL A 160 1.21 6.58 -1.76
C VAL A 160 0.96 6.62 -0.27
N GLU A 161 0.15 7.57 0.17
CA GLU A 161 -0.44 7.54 1.49
C GLU A 161 -1.88 8.03 1.49
N GLY A 162 -2.63 7.60 2.48
CA GLY A 162 -4.03 7.96 2.68
C GLY A 162 -4.89 6.74 2.92
N PHE A 163 -6.16 6.87 2.58
CA PHE A 163 -7.17 5.86 2.82
C PHE A 163 -7.20 4.78 1.74
N ILE A 164 -6.96 3.52 2.13
CA ILE A 164 -6.87 2.40 1.18
C ILE A 164 -7.85 1.29 1.59
N LYS A 165 -8.99 1.20 0.91
CA LYS A 165 -10.01 0.15 1.12
C LYS A 165 -9.86 -1.06 0.22
N GLY A 166 -9.47 -0.85 -1.03
CA GLY A 166 -9.32 -1.91 -2.02
C GLY A 166 -8.33 -1.51 -3.09
N PHE A 167 -7.57 -2.49 -3.58
CA PHE A 167 -6.55 -2.24 -4.59
C PHE A 167 -6.29 -3.48 -5.44
N MET A 168 -5.70 -3.23 -6.61
CA MET A 168 -5.09 -4.21 -7.48
C MET A 168 -3.76 -3.66 -7.96
N TYR A 169 -2.70 -4.46 -7.87
CA TYR A 169 -1.39 -4.06 -8.37
C TYR A 169 -0.91 -4.98 -9.47
N LYS A 170 -0.03 -4.45 -10.32
CA LYS A 170 0.77 -5.20 -11.28
C LYS A 170 2.21 -4.70 -11.18
N CYS A 171 3.15 -5.61 -11.37
CA CYS A 171 4.56 -5.27 -11.44
C CYS A 171 5.13 -5.86 -12.72
N THR A 172 5.86 -5.04 -13.46
CA THR A 172 6.61 -5.47 -14.64
C THR A 172 8.09 -5.25 -14.41
N VAL A 173 8.90 -6.26 -14.66
CA VAL A 173 10.35 -6.25 -14.43
C VAL A 173 11.06 -6.37 -15.76
N PHE A 174 12.14 -5.63 -15.95
CA PHE A 174 12.99 -5.83 -17.13
C PHE A 174 13.81 -7.12 -16.98
N ASP A 175 13.60 -8.07 -17.88
CA ASP A 175 14.38 -9.30 -17.96
C ASP A 175 15.52 -9.13 -18.99
N PRO A 176 16.79 -9.08 -18.55
CA PRO A 176 17.93 -8.94 -19.45
C PRO A 176 18.15 -10.16 -20.35
N LYS A 177 17.62 -11.34 -20.00
CA LYS A 177 17.74 -12.56 -20.82
C LYS A 177 16.85 -12.48 -22.06
N THR A 178 15.63 -11.96 -21.90
CA THR A 178 14.65 -11.82 -22.98
C THR A 178 14.63 -10.42 -23.61
N ASN A 179 15.34 -9.47 -22.98
CA ASN A 179 15.39 -8.05 -23.36
C ASN A 179 13.97 -7.43 -23.46
N ALA A 180 13.09 -7.84 -22.55
CA ALA A 180 11.69 -7.45 -22.52
C ALA A 180 11.22 -7.18 -21.09
N PHE A 181 10.10 -6.44 -20.96
CA PHE A 181 9.41 -6.29 -19.68
C PHE A 181 8.45 -7.46 -19.47
N GLU A 182 8.63 -8.19 -18.37
CA GLU A 182 7.83 -9.35 -18.01
C GLU A 182 7.00 -9.08 -16.75
N ILE A 183 5.83 -9.69 -16.64
CA ILE A 183 4.95 -9.51 -15.48
C ILE A 183 5.47 -10.39 -14.34
N ALA A 184 5.80 -9.78 -13.21
CA ALA A 184 6.20 -10.51 -12.01
C ALA A 184 5.02 -11.32 -11.44
N VAL A 185 5.28 -12.52 -10.93
CA VAL A 185 4.25 -13.38 -10.35
C VAL A 185 4.07 -13.00 -8.88
N SER A 186 2.83 -12.75 -8.47
CA SER A 186 2.53 -12.42 -7.09
C SER A 186 2.56 -13.68 -6.23
N THR A 187 3.20 -13.58 -5.06
CA THR A 187 3.21 -14.61 -4.04
C THR A 187 2.03 -14.36 -3.09
N ARG A 188 0.93 -15.08 -3.30
CA ARG A 188 -0.12 -15.21 -2.27
C ARG A 188 0.12 -16.46 -1.45
#